data_AF-A0A5N5E005-F1
#
_entry.id   AF-A0A5N5E005-F1
#
_cell.length_a   1.000
_cell.length_b   1.000
_cell.length_c   1.000
_cell.angle_alpha   90.00
_cell.angle_beta   90.00
_cell.angle_gamma   90.00
#
_symmetry.space_group_name_H-M   'P 1'
#
loop_
_entity.id
_entity.type
_entity.pdbx_description
1 polymer ?
#
loop_
_entity_poly.entity_id
_entity_poly.type
_entity_poly.pdbx_seq_one_letter_code
_entity_poly.pdbx_strand_id
1 'polypeptide(L)'
;MRTSKRTQILEAATRVVEREGVKSVTFDSVAAEAGLTKGGLLYHFASREDLVQAIHQHLADEWEAGLSAAAGKAASQATPVERLTAYTRVAAHSATRAELLFMLEGSTNSEHAAPWDAVLERWALPPTTDLDDSGAIDQFIARLAADGLWLYESLTAERLTPELRRAVAERIADKVTHEEN
;
A
#
# COMPACT_ATOMS: atom_id res chain seq x y z
N MET A 1 -6.61 -4.80 -21.37
CA MET A 1 -7.43 -5.82 -20.68
C MET A 1 -8.74 -5.15 -20.26
N ARG A 2 -9.91 -5.76 -20.41
CA ARG A 2 -11.17 -5.16 -19.94
C ARG A 2 -11.22 -5.26 -18.41
N THR A 3 -11.33 -4.14 -17.71
CA THR A 3 -11.53 -4.08 -16.26
C THR A 3 -12.79 -4.86 -15.90
N SER A 4 -12.69 -5.79 -14.94
CA SER A 4 -13.84 -6.58 -14.51
C SER A 4 -14.86 -5.68 -13.82
N LYS A 5 -16.15 -6.06 -13.82
CA LYS A 5 -17.18 -5.31 -13.08
C LYS A 5 -16.87 -5.24 -11.58
N ARG A 6 -16.27 -6.30 -11.03
CA ARG A 6 -15.78 -6.33 -9.66
C ARG A 6 -14.71 -5.25 -9.41
N THR A 7 -13.71 -5.15 -10.28
CA THR A 7 -12.66 -4.12 -10.19
C THR A 7 -13.24 -2.71 -10.32
N GLN A 8 -14.18 -2.49 -11.27
CA GLN A 8 -14.87 -1.21 -11.41
C GLN A 8 -15.60 -0.79 -10.11
N ILE A 9 -16.23 -1.74 -9.42
CA ILE A 9 -16.90 -1.49 -8.14
C ILE A 9 -15.89 -1.13 -7.05
N LEU A 10 -14.75 -1.83 -6.99
CA LEU A 10 -13.72 -1.58 -5.98
C LEU A 10 -13.05 -0.23 -6.18
N GLU A 11 -12.68 0.13 -7.42
CA GLU A 11 -12.16 1.46 -7.77
C GLU A 11 -13.15 2.57 -7.39
N ALA A 12 -14.45 2.36 -7.63
CA ALA A 12 -15.49 3.29 -7.20
C ALA A 12 -15.57 3.41 -5.68
N ALA A 13 -15.55 2.29 -4.96
CA ALA A 13 -15.55 2.30 -3.52
C ALA A 13 -14.32 3.02 -2.95
N THR A 14 -13.13 2.80 -3.51
CA THR A 14 -11.90 3.52 -3.13
C THR A 14 -12.06 5.04 -3.32
N ARG A 15 -12.68 5.50 -4.42
CA ARG A 15 -12.98 6.94 -4.60
C ARG A 15 -13.95 7.50 -3.58
N VAL A 16 -14.97 6.74 -3.17
CA VAL A 16 -15.88 7.12 -2.07
C VAL A 16 -15.09 7.28 -0.77
N VAL A 17 -14.18 6.36 -0.46
CA VAL A 17 -13.33 6.43 0.73
C VAL A 17 -12.39 7.63 0.67
N GLU A 18 -11.75 7.86 -0.47
CA GLU A 18 -10.85 9.00 -0.67
C GLU A 18 -11.54 10.32 -0.31
N ARG A 19 -12.82 10.48 -0.70
CA ARG A 19 -13.61 11.69 -0.48
C ARG A 19 -14.24 11.77 0.91
N GLU A 20 -14.81 10.68 1.41
CA GLU A 20 -15.75 10.70 2.54
C GLU A 20 -15.35 9.76 3.71
N GLY A 21 -14.36 8.89 3.50
CA GLY A 21 -13.84 7.94 4.48
C GLY A 21 -14.53 6.57 4.50
N VAL A 22 -13.99 5.60 5.24
CA VAL A 22 -14.44 4.19 5.14
C VAL A 22 -15.89 3.97 5.57
N LYS A 23 -16.39 4.78 6.51
CA LYS A 23 -17.78 4.69 6.99
C LYS A 23 -18.82 5.06 5.92
N SER A 24 -18.47 5.83 4.90
CA SER A 24 -19.42 6.20 3.84
C SER A 24 -19.60 5.08 2.80
N VAL A 25 -18.75 4.04 2.81
CA VAL A 25 -18.87 2.89 1.91
C VAL A 25 -20.17 2.13 2.21
N THR A 26 -21.13 2.33 1.33
CA THR A 26 -22.43 1.65 1.32
C THR A 26 -22.76 1.21 -0.10
N PHE A 27 -23.59 0.18 -0.26
CA PHE A 27 -24.04 -0.24 -1.58
C PHE A 27 -24.66 0.89 -2.41
N ASP A 28 -25.39 1.81 -1.78
CA ASP A 28 -26.03 2.92 -2.48
C ASP A 28 -24.98 3.96 -2.93
N SER A 29 -24.04 4.33 -2.06
CA SER A 29 -22.94 5.25 -2.42
C SER A 29 -22.04 4.70 -3.54
N VAL A 30 -21.69 3.41 -3.48
CA VAL A 30 -20.80 2.77 -4.45
C VAL A 30 -21.53 2.50 -5.76
N ALA A 31 -22.81 2.14 -5.72
CA ALA A 31 -23.64 2.01 -6.92
C ALA A 31 -23.73 3.35 -7.68
N ALA A 32 -23.95 4.45 -6.95
CA ALA A 32 -23.97 5.79 -7.51
C ALA A 32 -22.61 6.17 -8.13
N GLU A 33 -21.50 5.95 -7.42
CA GLU A 33 -20.15 6.25 -7.90
C GLU A 33 -19.73 5.35 -9.08
N ALA A 34 -20.16 4.09 -9.12
CA ALA A 34 -19.82 3.14 -10.19
C ALA A 34 -20.73 3.25 -11.42
N GLY A 35 -21.84 3.99 -11.34
CA GLY A 35 -22.88 4.01 -12.37
C GLY A 35 -23.57 2.65 -12.53
N LEU A 36 -23.76 1.93 -11.43
CA LEU A 36 -24.37 0.60 -11.37
C LEU A 36 -25.63 0.61 -10.50
N THR A 37 -26.39 -0.49 -10.53
CA THR A 37 -27.51 -0.68 -9.62
C THR A 37 -27.05 -1.41 -8.35
N LYS A 38 -27.77 -1.19 -7.24
CA LYS A 38 -27.55 -1.93 -5.98
C LYS A 38 -27.58 -3.45 -6.19
N GLY A 39 -28.53 -3.95 -6.98
CA GLY A 39 -28.63 -5.37 -7.32
C GLY A 39 -27.40 -5.88 -8.10
N GLY A 40 -26.81 -5.05 -8.95
CA GLY A 40 -25.56 -5.37 -9.64
C GLY A 40 -24.35 -5.49 -8.71
N LEU A 41 -24.30 -4.69 -7.63
CA LEU A 41 -23.25 -4.82 -6.62
C LEU A 41 -23.47 -6.05 -5.73
N LEU A 42 -24.72 -6.33 -5.32
CA LEU A 42 -25.07 -7.50 -4.50
C LEU A 42 -24.73 -8.83 -5.17
N TYR A 43 -24.64 -8.86 -6.50
CA TYR A 43 -24.14 -10.01 -7.25
C TYR A 43 -22.64 -10.30 -6.99
N HIS A 44 -21.85 -9.26 -6.67
CA HIS A 44 -20.41 -9.38 -6.44
C HIS A 44 -20.02 -9.40 -4.97
N PHE A 45 -20.81 -8.77 -4.10
CA PHE A 45 -20.54 -8.62 -2.67
C PHE A 45 -21.83 -8.87 -1.88
N ALA A 46 -21.85 -9.87 -1.01
CA ALA A 46 -23.07 -10.27 -0.29
C ALA A 46 -23.40 -9.32 0.87
N SER A 47 -22.39 -8.65 1.43
CA SER A 47 -22.52 -7.69 2.53
C SER A 47 -21.62 -6.47 2.33
N ARG A 48 -21.81 -5.46 3.19
CA ARG A 48 -20.91 -4.30 3.23
C ARG A 48 -19.52 -4.73 3.71
N GLU A 49 -19.48 -5.65 4.66
CA GLU A 49 -18.26 -6.21 5.24
C GLU A 49 -17.47 -6.96 4.16
N ASP A 50 -18.12 -7.76 3.31
CA ASP A 50 -17.47 -8.41 2.16
C ASP A 50 -16.88 -7.38 1.18
N LEU A 51 -17.60 -6.28 0.94
CA LEU A 51 -17.11 -5.19 0.09
C LEU A 51 -15.88 -4.51 0.72
N VAL A 52 -15.93 -4.21 2.02
CA VAL A 52 -14.81 -3.61 2.76
C VAL A 52 -13.58 -4.51 2.73
N GLN A 53 -13.73 -5.80 3.03
CA GLN A 53 -12.64 -6.77 2.96
C GLN A 53 -12.07 -6.89 1.54
N ALA A 54 -12.93 -6.83 0.52
CA ALA A 54 -12.48 -6.85 -0.86
C ALA A 54 -11.70 -5.59 -1.26
N ILE A 55 -11.97 -4.43 -0.65
CA ILE A 55 -11.19 -3.21 -0.85
C ILE A 55 -9.82 -3.35 -0.21
N HIS A 56 -9.72 -3.89 1.01
CA HIS A 56 -8.43 -4.22 1.64
C HIS A 56 -7.57 -5.10 0.72
N GLN A 57 -8.15 -6.19 0.20
CA GLN A 57 -7.45 -7.08 -0.71
C GLN A 57 -7.04 -6.36 -2.01
N HIS A 58 -7.94 -5.55 -2.58
CA HIS A 58 -7.66 -4.84 -3.82
C HIS A 58 -6.49 -3.87 -3.69
N LEU A 59 -6.47 -3.06 -2.63
CA LEU A 59 -5.41 -2.10 -2.39
C LEU A 59 -4.08 -2.78 -2.07
N ALA A 60 -4.10 -3.88 -1.31
CA ALA A 60 -2.91 -4.69 -1.05
C ALA A 60 -2.35 -5.32 -2.35
N ASP A 61 -3.22 -5.82 -3.23
CA ASP A 61 -2.83 -6.37 -4.53
C ASP A 61 -2.23 -5.29 -5.45
N GLU A 62 -2.80 -4.08 -5.46
CA GLU A 62 -2.26 -2.95 -6.22
C GLU A 62 -0.89 -2.52 -5.69
N TRP A 63 -0.72 -2.50 -4.38
CA TRP A 63 0.56 -2.21 -3.74
C TRP A 63 1.62 -3.26 -4.10
N GLU A 64 1.30 -4.54 -4.01
CA GLU A 64 2.18 -5.64 -4.40
C GLU A 64 2.53 -5.61 -5.90
N ALA A 65 1.57 -5.26 -6.75
CA ALA A 65 1.82 -5.06 -8.16
C ALA A 65 2.82 -3.91 -8.40
N GLY A 66 2.70 -2.81 -7.65
CA GLY A 66 3.66 -1.71 -7.66
C GLY A 66 5.07 -2.14 -7.23
N LEU A 67 5.17 -2.94 -6.16
CA LEU A 67 6.43 -3.49 -5.67
C LEU A 67 7.09 -4.43 -6.70
N SER A 68 6.29 -5.33 -7.28
CA SER A 68 6.73 -6.25 -8.34
C SER A 68 7.23 -5.49 -9.57
N ALA A 69 6.52 -4.43 -9.98
CA ALA A 69 6.91 -3.58 -11.09
C ALA A 69 8.22 -2.83 -10.79
N ALA A 70 8.37 -2.29 -9.58
CA ALA A 70 9.57 -1.57 -9.16
C ALA A 70 10.82 -2.47 -9.06
N ALA A 71 10.64 -3.75 -8.72
CA ALA A 71 11.69 -4.77 -8.71
C ALA A 71 11.95 -5.38 -10.10
N GLY A 72 10.99 -5.28 -11.02
CA GLY A 72 11.02 -5.96 -12.31
C GLY A 72 10.87 -7.48 -12.22
N LYS A 73 10.47 -8.02 -11.07
CA LYS A 73 10.36 -9.46 -10.78
C LYS A 73 9.45 -9.71 -9.57
N ALA A 74 9.04 -10.97 -9.37
CA ALA A 74 8.29 -11.35 -8.18
C ALA A 74 9.19 -11.37 -6.92
N ALA A 75 8.60 -11.16 -5.75
CA ALA A 75 9.32 -11.18 -4.46
C ALA A 75 10.16 -12.46 -4.29
N SER A 76 9.61 -13.63 -4.65
CA SER A 76 10.31 -14.92 -4.55
C SER A 76 11.59 -15.04 -5.38
N GLN A 77 11.77 -14.15 -6.37
CA GLN A 77 12.93 -14.09 -7.25
C GLN A 77 13.87 -12.92 -6.91
N ALA A 78 13.46 -12.05 -5.98
CA ALA A 78 14.21 -10.86 -5.58
C ALA A 78 15.07 -11.14 -4.34
N THR A 79 16.30 -10.62 -4.34
CA THR A 79 17.16 -10.61 -3.14
C THR A 79 16.58 -9.66 -2.08
N PRO A 80 16.99 -9.79 -0.79
CA PRO A 80 16.58 -8.86 0.26
C PRO A 80 16.80 -7.38 -0.10
N VAL A 81 17.97 -7.05 -0.65
CA VAL A 81 18.32 -5.70 -1.10
C VAL A 81 17.43 -5.24 -2.27
N GLU A 82 17.12 -6.11 -3.23
CA GLU A 82 16.21 -5.78 -4.33
C GLU A 82 14.78 -5.52 -3.84
N ARG A 83 14.30 -6.27 -2.85
CA ARG A 83 12.98 -6.05 -2.23
C ARG A 83 12.94 -4.73 -1.48
N LEU A 84 13.94 -4.40 -0.66
CA LEU A 84 13.99 -3.14 0.07
C LEU A 84 14.17 -1.93 -0.87
N THR A 85 14.93 -2.09 -1.94
CA THR A 85 15.05 -1.07 -3.00
C THR A 85 13.70 -0.82 -3.68
N ALA A 86 12.98 -1.88 -4.06
CA ALA A 86 11.65 -1.78 -4.65
C ALA A 86 10.65 -1.14 -3.66
N TYR A 87 10.72 -1.53 -2.39
CA TYR A 87 9.92 -0.96 -1.33
C TYR A 87 10.10 0.56 -1.21
N THR A 88 11.36 0.99 -1.15
CA THR A 88 11.72 2.41 -1.06
C THR A 88 11.21 3.21 -2.27
N ARG A 89 11.30 2.64 -3.48
CA ARG A 89 10.79 3.28 -4.70
C ARG A 89 9.27 3.40 -4.72
N VAL A 90 8.55 2.38 -4.24
CA VAL A 90 7.09 2.44 -4.14
C VAL A 90 6.67 3.46 -3.10
N ALA A 91 7.34 3.48 -1.93
CA ALA A 91 7.14 4.46 -0.87
C ALA A 91 7.46 5.91 -1.29
N ALA A 92 8.20 6.10 -2.40
CA ALA A 92 8.39 7.40 -3.01
C ALA A 92 7.07 7.98 -3.55
N HIS A 93 6.07 7.16 -3.85
CA HIS A 93 4.71 7.63 -4.12
C HIS A 93 4.03 7.96 -2.79
N SER A 94 3.28 9.05 -2.73
CA SER A 94 2.56 9.43 -1.51
C SER A 94 1.37 8.51 -1.30
N ALA A 95 1.10 8.14 -0.05
CA ALA A 95 -0.11 7.42 0.31
C ALA A 95 -1.36 8.21 -0.11
N THR A 96 -2.33 7.55 -0.74
CA THR A 96 -3.68 8.08 -0.89
C THR A 96 -4.37 8.12 0.47
N ARG A 97 -5.39 8.98 0.61
CA ARG A 97 -6.17 9.02 1.85
C ARG A 97 -6.88 7.69 2.11
N ALA A 98 -7.35 7.02 1.05
CA ALA A 98 -8.00 5.73 1.14
C ALA A 98 -7.07 4.64 1.69
N GLU A 99 -5.85 4.50 1.15
CA GLU A 99 -4.87 3.52 1.64
C GLU A 99 -4.58 3.70 3.14
N LEU A 100 -4.42 4.95 3.60
CA LEU A 100 -4.17 5.22 5.01
C LEU A 100 -5.32 4.87 5.92
N LEU A 101 -6.55 5.23 5.53
CA LEU A 101 -7.73 4.92 6.33
C LEU A 101 -7.93 3.41 6.44
N PHE A 102 -7.71 2.66 5.36
CA PHE A 102 -7.80 1.21 5.37
C PHE A 102 -6.67 0.55 6.17
N MET A 103 -5.41 1.01 6.04
CA MET A 103 -4.33 0.50 6.89
C MET A 103 -4.59 0.77 8.37
N LEU A 104 -5.05 1.98 8.72
CA LEU A 104 -5.35 2.32 10.11
C LEU A 104 -6.51 1.48 10.65
N GLU A 105 -7.57 1.25 9.88
CA GLU A 105 -8.65 0.34 10.26
C GLU A 105 -8.14 -1.10 10.45
N GLY A 106 -7.31 -1.57 9.52
CA GLY A 106 -6.66 -2.88 9.58
C GLY A 106 -5.82 -3.08 10.84
N SER A 107 -5.14 -2.04 11.33
CA SER A 107 -4.30 -2.13 12.54
C SER A 107 -5.07 -2.55 13.80
N THR A 108 -6.40 -2.46 13.79
CA THR A 108 -7.29 -2.85 14.90
C THR A 108 -8.08 -4.13 14.64
N ASN A 109 -8.01 -4.69 13.43
CA ASN A 109 -8.73 -5.90 13.02
C ASN A 109 -7.82 -6.80 12.17
N SER A 110 -7.47 -7.97 12.71
CA SER A 110 -6.57 -8.93 12.06
C SER A 110 -7.07 -9.43 10.69
N GLU A 111 -8.38 -9.55 10.47
CA GLU A 111 -8.92 -9.98 9.17
C GLU A 111 -8.69 -8.93 8.09
N HIS A 112 -8.83 -7.65 8.47
CA HIS A 112 -8.57 -6.50 7.61
C HIS A 112 -7.07 -6.26 7.39
N ALA A 113 -6.22 -6.58 8.38
CA ALA A 113 -4.76 -6.50 8.27
C ALA A 113 -4.17 -7.59 7.37
N ALA A 114 -4.76 -8.79 7.36
CA ALA A 114 -4.18 -9.96 6.73
C ALA A 114 -3.70 -9.77 5.26
N PRO A 115 -4.43 -9.07 4.36
CA PRO A 115 -3.93 -8.80 3.02
C PRO A 115 -2.65 -7.96 3.01
N TRP A 116 -2.57 -6.95 3.87
CA TRP A 116 -1.41 -6.07 4.00
C TRP A 116 -0.21 -6.80 4.62
N ASP A 117 -0.45 -7.56 5.68
CA ASP A 117 0.55 -8.38 6.35
C ASP A 117 1.19 -9.38 5.38
N ALA A 118 0.38 -9.99 4.51
CA ALA A 118 0.86 -10.93 3.52
C ALA A 118 1.80 -10.26 2.49
N VAL A 119 1.51 -9.02 2.08
CA VAL A 119 2.41 -8.25 1.19
C VAL A 119 3.69 -7.88 1.93
N LEU A 120 3.59 -7.41 3.17
CA LEU A 120 4.72 -7.08 4.02
C LEU A 120 5.63 -8.28 4.26
N GLU A 121 5.09 -9.46 4.57
CA GLU A 121 5.88 -10.68 4.77
C GLU A 121 6.71 -11.05 3.53
N ARG A 122 6.19 -10.78 2.33
CA ARG A 122 6.89 -11.06 1.07
C ARG A 122 7.94 -9.99 0.73
N TRP A 123 7.62 -8.72 0.97
CA TRP A 123 8.36 -7.58 0.42
C TRP A 123 9.15 -6.75 1.43
N ALA A 124 8.72 -6.73 2.68
CA ALA A 124 9.40 -6.00 3.74
C ALA A 124 10.50 -6.85 4.37
N LEU A 125 11.51 -6.16 4.90
CA LEU A 125 12.42 -6.77 5.86
C LEU A 125 11.76 -6.75 7.24
N PRO A 126 11.71 -7.88 7.96
CA PRO A 126 11.22 -7.90 9.33
C PRO A 126 12.13 -7.06 10.23
N PRO A 127 11.65 -6.59 11.39
CA PRO A 127 12.50 -5.94 12.38
C PRO A 127 13.71 -6.81 12.74
N THR A 128 14.91 -6.22 12.75
CA THR A 128 16.11 -6.95 13.18
C THR A 128 16.01 -7.31 14.65
N THR A 129 16.40 -8.53 14.99
CA THR A 129 16.61 -8.96 16.39
C THR A 129 18.07 -8.90 16.80
N ASP A 130 18.98 -8.74 15.84
CA ASP A 130 20.40 -8.56 16.07
C ASP A 130 20.70 -7.06 16.15
N LEU A 131 21.01 -6.59 17.37
CA LEU A 131 21.30 -5.19 17.64
C LEU A 131 22.79 -4.85 17.49
N ASP A 132 23.64 -5.86 17.31
CA ASP A 132 25.08 -5.68 17.09
C ASP A 132 25.41 -5.59 15.59
N ASP A 133 24.51 -6.03 14.73
CA ASP A 133 24.58 -5.85 13.28
C ASP A 133 24.10 -4.44 12.87
N SER A 134 25.06 -3.54 12.70
CA SER A 134 24.78 -2.17 12.24
C SER A 134 24.11 -2.14 10.87
N GLY A 135 24.45 -3.06 9.96
CA GLY A 135 23.85 -3.11 8.63
C GLY A 135 22.38 -3.53 8.68
N ALA A 136 22.02 -4.48 9.55
CA ALA A 136 20.62 -4.83 9.78
C ALA A 136 19.82 -3.67 10.39
N ILE A 137 20.42 -2.90 11.30
CA ILE A 137 19.83 -1.67 11.84
C ILE A 137 19.63 -0.62 10.75
N ASP A 138 20.65 -0.37 9.92
CA ASP A 138 20.60 0.63 8.85
C ASP A 138 19.56 0.28 7.77
N GLN A 139 19.41 -1.01 7.43
CA GLN A 139 18.32 -1.50 6.58
C GLN A 139 16.94 -1.25 7.20
N PHE A 140 16.79 -1.46 8.50
CA PHE A 140 15.53 -1.17 9.21
C PHE A 140 15.25 0.34 9.30
N ILE A 141 16.28 1.17 9.49
CA ILE A 141 16.16 2.64 9.42
C ILE A 141 15.72 3.08 8.02
N ALA A 142 16.32 2.53 6.96
CA ALA A 142 15.93 2.82 5.59
C ALA A 142 14.47 2.46 5.33
N ARG A 143 14.02 1.32 5.88
CA ARG A 143 12.61 0.93 5.84
C ARG A 143 11.69 1.95 6.53
N LEU A 144 12.01 2.34 7.77
CA LEU A 144 11.23 3.34 8.51
C LEU A 144 11.23 4.71 7.80
N ALA A 145 12.34 5.09 7.17
CA ALA A 145 12.43 6.32 6.39
C ALA A 145 11.55 6.26 5.13
N ALA A 146 11.48 5.11 4.47
CA ALA A 146 10.56 4.88 3.34
C ALA A 146 9.10 5.01 3.80
N ASP A 147 8.72 4.36 4.90
CA ASP A 147 7.38 4.47 5.47
C ASP A 147 7.03 5.93 5.83
N GLY A 148 7.98 6.67 6.41
CA GLY A 148 7.84 8.11 6.68
C GLY A 148 7.61 8.95 5.42
N LEU A 149 8.36 8.71 4.34
CA LEU A 149 8.19 9.40 3.06
C LEU A 149 6.83 9.12 2.41
N TRP A 150 6.35 7.89 2.53
CA TRP A 150 5.04 7.46 2.04
C TRP A 150 3.91 8.18 2.78
N LEU A 151 4.03 8.34 4.12
CA LEU A 151 3.05 9.00 5.00
C LEU A 151 3.08 10.54 4.97
N TYR A 152 4.23 11.14 4.67
CA TYR A 152 4.53 12.54 5.00
C TYR A 152 3.46 13.55 4.54
N GLU A 153 3.07 13.54 3.26
CA GLU A 153 2.15 14.53 2.69
C GLU A 153 0.68 14.31 3.07
N SER A 154 0.40 13.18 3.73
CA SER A 154 -0.93 12.85 4.22
C SER A 154 -1.11 13.21 5.70
N LEU A 155 0.00 13.34 6.43
CA LEU A 155 0.02 13.81 7.83
C LEU A 155 0.35 15.30 7.96
N THR A 156 0.83 15.93 6.88
CA THR A 156 1.27 17.33 6.88
C THR A 156 0.53 18.16 5.82
N ALA A 157 0.45 19.47 6.05
CA ALA A 157 -0.06 20.40 5.04
C ALA A 157 0.99 20.75 3.96
N GLU A 158 2.26 20.40 4.22
CA GLU A 158 3.37 20.67 3.32
C GLU A 158 3.43 19.61 2.22
N ARG A 159 3.61 20.07 0.98
CA ARG A 159 3.77 19.20 -0.18
C ARG A 159 5.25 19.16 -0.57
N LEU A 160 5.77 17.96 -0.78
CA LEU A 160 7.11 17.77 -1.31
C LEU A 160 7.07 18.00 -2.82
N THR A 161 8.06 18.69 -3.37
CA THR A 161 8.21 18.72 -4.82
C THR A 161 8.57 17.31 -5.33
N PRO A 162 8.16 16.95 -6.57
CA PRO A 162 8.53 15.65 -7.16
C PRO A 162 10.04 15.41 -7.16
N GLU A 163 10.84 16.47 -7.31
CA GLU A 163 12.30 16.41 -7.29
C GLU A 163 12.85 16.07 -5.90
N LEU A 164 12.35 16.73 -4.85
CA LEU A 164 12.78 16.46 -3.47
C LEU A 164 12.38 15.05 -3.04
N ARG A 165 11.14 14.65 -3.33
CA ARG A 165 10.62 13.31 -3.03
C ARG A 165 11.45 12.22 -3.69
N ARG A 166 11.80 12.39 -4.97
CA ARG A 166 12.68 11.46 -5.70
C ARG A 166 14.08 11.41 -5.09
N ALA A 167 14.67 12.57 -4.80
CA ALA A 167 16.01 12.64 -4.20
C ALA A 167 16.08 11.98 -2.82
N VAL A 168 15.04 12.12 -2.00
CA VAL A 168 14.94 11.43 -0.70
C VAL A 168 14.82 9.91 -0.91
N ALA A 169 13.95 9.46 -1.81
CA ALA A 169 13.78 8.04 -2.10
C ALA A 169 15.07 7.38 -2.63
N GLU A 170 15.77 8.03 -3.55
CA GLU A 170 17.07 7.56 -4.06
C GLU A 170 18.09 7.45 -2.93
N ARG A 171 18.15 8.46 -2.05
CA ARG A 171 19.10 8.46 -0.93
C ARG A 171 18.79 7.42 0.15
N ILE A 172 17.52 7.08 0.35
CA ILE A 172 17.12 5.94 1.19
C ILE A 172 17.58 4.63 0.52
N ALA A 173 17.36 4.47 -0.78
CA ALA A 173 17.74 3.25 -1.51
C ALA A 173 19.26 3.04 -1.56
N ASP A 174 20.05 4.10 -1.75
CA ASP A 174 21.51 4.04 -1.79
C ASP A 174 22.10 3.58 -0.45
N LYS A 175 21.50 3.99 0.68
CA LYS A 175 21.95 3.55 2.00
C LYS A 175 21.82 2.04 2.22
N VAL A 176 20.89 1.40 1.51
CA VAL A 176 20.64 -0.04 1.61
C VAL A 176 21.64 -0.85 0.79
N THR A 177 22.16 -0.28 -0.30
CA THR A 177 23.03 -0.99 -1.26
C THR A 177 24.52 -0.83 -0.95
N HIS A 178 24.91 0.22 -0.23
CA HIS A 178 26.32 0.55 0.00
C HIS A 178 27.00 -0.18 1.17
N GLU A 179 26.27 -0.95 1.98
CA GLU A 179 26.84 -1.67 3.14
C GLU A 179 27.20 -3.13 2.87
N GLU A 180 26.92 -3.65 1.66
CA GLU A 180 27.36 -4.99 1.25
C GLU A 180 28.80 -5.04 0.69
N ASN A 181 29.57 -3.93 0.71
CA ASN A 181 30.96 -3.87 0.23
C ASN A 181 31.99 -3.57 1.33
#